data_AF-A0A3B0ZJW8-F1
#
_entry.id   AF-A0A3B0ZJW8-F1
#
_cell.length_a   1.000
_cell.length_b   1.000
_cell.length_c   1.000
_cell.angle_alpha   90.00
_cell.angle_beta   90.00
_cell.angle_gamma   90.00
#
_symmetry.space_group_name_H-M   'P 1'
#
loop_
_entity.id
_entity.type
_entity.pdbx_description
1 polymer ?
#
loop_
_entity_poly.entity_id
_entity_poly.type
_entity_poly.pdbx_seq_one_letter_code
_entity_poly.pdbx_strand_id
1 'polypeptide(L)'
;MKYVLLLTVGVASLLAGCSKNDDFSPAAGMNGEAIFKAACVECHQPDDGGYYFTLAKTADIGKKVSGGSTMMPAFPNIQGEALRSLEEYVTTHSRQAE
;
A
#
# COMPACT_ATOMS: atom_id res chain seq x y z
N MET A 1 -12.95 -45.50 -34.83
CA MET A 1 -11.66 -44.76 -34.75
C MET A 1 -11.81 -43.54 -35.66
N LYS A 2 -11.56 -42.30 -35.28
CA LYS A 2 -10.73 -41.78 -34.18
C LYS A 2 -11.15 -40.32 -33.97
N TYR A 3 -11.48 -39.97 -32.73
CA TYR A 3 -11.75 -38.62 -32.27
C TYR A 3 -10.57 -37.70 -32.58
N VAL A 4 -10.83 -36.54 -33.20
CA VAL A 4 -9.90 -35.40 -33.11
C VAL A 4 -10.74 -34.15 -32.92
N LEU A 5 -11.22 -34.01 -31.69
CA LEU A 5 -11.68 -32.76 -31.10
C LEU A 5 -10.42 -31.92 -30.82
N LEU A 6 -10.07 -31.01 -31.73
CA LEU A 6 -8.97 -30.07 -31.51
C LEU A 6 -9.47 -28.93 -30.61
N LEU A 7 -9.41 -29.19 -29.31
CA LEU A 7 -9.47 -28.20 -28.23
C LEU A 7 -8.25 -27.27 -28.35
N THR A 8 -8.44 -26.08 -28.93
CA THR A 8 -7.53 -24.96 -28.72
C THR A 8 -7.77 -24.41 -27.31
N VAL A 9 -7.12 -25.02 -26.32
CA VAL A 9 -6.96 -24.41 -24.99
C VAL A 9 -5.93 -23.30 -25.16
N GLY A 10 -6.40 -22.12 -25.50
CA GLY A 10 -5.61 -20.90 -25.37
C GLY A 10 -5.35 -20.68 -23.88
N VAL A 11 -4.10 -20.87 -23.47
CA VAL A 11 -3.62 -20.46 -22.15
C VAL A 11 -3.75 -18.94 -22.08
N ALA A 12 -4.88 -18.47 -21.55
CA ALA A 12 -5.03 -17.10 -21.12
C ALA A 12 -4.16 -16.94 -19.86
N SER A 13 -2.88 -16.69 -20.07
CA SER A 13 -2.00 -16.18 -19.02
C SER A 13 -2.61 -14.87 -18.54
N LEU A 14 -3.32 -14.93 -17.41
CA LEU A 14 -3.73 -13.76 -16.66
C LEU A 14 -2.43 -13.02 -16.32
N LEU A 15 -2.10 -11.99 -17.10
CA LEU A 15 -1.29 -10.90 -16.59
C LEU A 15 -2.11 -10.32 -15.44
N ALA A 16 -1.96 -10.87 -14.23
CA ALA A 16 -2.19 -10.14 -13.01
C ALA A 16 -1.17 -8.99 -13.03
N GLY A 17 -1.49 -7.94 -13.80
CA GLY A 17 -0.72 -6.72 -13.80
C GLY A 17 -0.65 -6.28 -12.35
N CYS A 18 0.56 -5.99 -11.87
CA CYS A 18 0.74 -5.40 -10.55
C CYS A 18 -0.22 -4.22 -10.46
N SER A 19 -1.28 -4.39 -9.67
CA SER A 19 -2.30 -3.35 -9.57
C SER A 19 -1.60 -2.12 -9.03
N LYS A 20 -1.67 -1.01 -9.77
CA LYS A 20 -1.10 0.26 -9.32
C LYS A 20 -1.78 0.76 -8.05
N ASN A 21 -2.96 0.21 -7.74
CA ASN A 21 -3.78 0.58 -6.61
C ASN A 21 -4.04 -0.64 -5.73
N ASP A 22 -4.08 -0.39 -4.44
CA ASP A 22 -4.55 -1.32 -3.42
C ASP A 22 -5.94 -0.86 -2.96
N ASP A 23 -6.89 -1.80 -2.90
CA ASP A 23 -8.29 -1.50 -2.59
C ASP A 23 -8.59 -1.49 -1.07
N PHE A 24 -7.57 -1.62 -0.20
CA PHE A 24 -7.72 -1.55 1.25
C PHE A 24 -8.53 -0.33 1.68
N SER A 25 -9.63 -0.58 2.39
CA SER A 25 -10.52 0.44 2.91
C SER A 25 -10.58 0.33 4.44
N PRO A 26 -10.13 1.37 5.17
CA PRO A 26 -10.23 1.40 6.62
C PRO A 26 -11.69 1.31 7.09
N ALA A 27 -11.96 0.45 8.07
CA ALA A 27 -13.24 0.49 8.78
C ALA A 27 -13.40 1.83 9.52
N ALA A 28 -14.65 2.25 9.74
CA ALA A 28 -14.93 3.47 10.47
C ALA A 28 -14.31 3.45 11.88
N GLY A 29 -13.60 4.53 12.24
CA GLY A 29 -12.93 4.67 13.53
C GLY A 29 -11.59 3.92 13.67
N MET A 30 -11.10 3.27 12.60
CA MET A 30 -9.78 2.66 12.59
C MET A 30 -8.70 3.73 12.72
N ASN A 31 -7.79 3.58 13.70
CA ASN A 31 -6.72 4.53 13.94
C ASN A 31 -5.51 4.28 13.01
N GLY A 32 -4.59 5.25 12.96
CA GLY A 32 -3.41 5.21 12.09
C GLY A 32 -2.50 4.00 12.30
N GLU A 33 -2.32 3.55 13.55
CA GLU A 33 -1.53 2.36 13.85
C GLU A 33 -2.17 1.09 13.26
N ALA A 34 -3.48 0.92 13.44
CA ALA A 34 -4.21 -0.22 12.91
C ALA A 34 -4.20 -0.22 11.37
N ILE A 35 -4.36 0.95 10.75
CA ILE A 35 -4.25 1.12 9.29
C ILE A 35 -2.84 0.72 8.82
N PHE A 36 -1.80 1.24 9.47
CA PHE A 36 -0.41 0.96 9.11
C PHE A 36 -0.08 -0.53 9.21
N LYS A 37 -0.50 -1.18 10.30
CA LYS A 37 -0.32 -2.62 10.51
C LYS A 37 -1.11 -3.49 9.54
N ALA A 38 -2.26 -3.02 9.05
CA ALA A 38 -3.08 -3.78 8.13
C ALA A 38 -2.58 -3.67 6.67
N ALA A 39 -2.05 -2.52 6.27
CA ALA A 39 -1.79 -2.21 4.86
C ALA A 39 -0.34 -1.87 4.50
N CYS A 40 0.51 -1.53 5.48
CA CYS A 40 1.82 -0.93 5.20
C CYS A 40 3.00 -1.80 5.66
N VAL A 41 2.86 -2.52 6.77
CA VAL A 41 3.98 -3.26 7.42
C VAL A 41 4.55 -4.40 6.60
N GLU A 42 3.83 -4.91 5.59
CA GLU A 42 4.36 -5.94 4.69
C GLU A 42 5.61 -5.44 3.94
N CYS A 43 5.62 -4.16 3.56
CA CYS A 43 6.73 -3.52 2.83
C CYS A 43 7.54 -2.55 3.68
N HIS A 44 6.95 -2.01 4.75
CA HIS A 44 7.54 -0.96 5.59
C HIS A 44 7.80 -1.49 7.00
N GLN A 45 8.89 -2.24 7.14
CA GLN A 45 9.35 -2.74 8.42
C GLN A 45 10.17 -1.68 9.16
N PRO A 46 10.15 -1.68 10.51
CA PRO A 46 10.98 -0.77 11.27
C PRO A 46 12.44 -1.22 11.17
N ASP A 47 13.35 -0.26 11.30
CA ASP A 47 14.76 -0.57 11.52
C ASP A 47 15.05 -1.02 12.96
N ASP A 48 16.32 -1.30 13.26
CA ASP A 48 16.77 -1.73 14.59
C ASP A 48 16.49 -0.69 15.70
N GLY A 49 16.24 0.57 15.33
CA GLY A 49 15.84 1.64 16.24
C GLY A 49 14.33 1.78 16.41
N GLY A 50 13.53 0.96 15.72
CA GLY A 50 12.07 0.99 15.78
C GLY A 50 11.41 2.03 14.86
N TYR A 51 12.16 2.70 13.98
CA TYR A 51 11.62 3.71 13.08
C TYR A 51 11.33 3.14 11.70
N TYR A 52 10.19 3.51 11.11
CA TYR A 52 9.80 3.00 9.78
C TYR A 52 10.48 3.76 8.64
N PHE A 53 10.71 5.07 8.82
CA PHE A 53 11.21 5.94 7.76
C PHE A 53 12.18 6.99 8.29
N THR A 54 12.96 7.53 7.36
CA THR A 54 13.59 8.85 7.50
C THR A 54 12.89 9.80 6.52
N LEU A 55 12.03 10.67 7.04
CA LEU A 55 11.19 11.58 6.27
C LEU A 55 11.89 12.89 5.97
N ALA A 56 11.82 13.36 4.73
CA ALA A 56 12.21 14.73 4.42
C ALA A 56 11.24 15.72 5.10
N LYS A 57 11.73 16.92 5.47
CA LYS A 57 10.89 18.00 6.01
C LYS A 57 9.74 18.42 5.08
N THR A 58 9.90 18.17 3.78
CA THR A 58 8.91 18.46 2.74
C THR A 58 8.10 17.24 2.33
N ALA A 59 8.21 16.11 3.05
CA ALA A 59 7.46 14.91 2.73
C ALA A 59 5.96 15.15 2.90
N ASP A 60 5.20 14.73 1.89
CA ASP A 60 3.74 14.75 1.89
C ASP A 60 3.25 13.29 1.92
N ILE A 61 2.97 12.80 3.13
CA ILE A 61 2.60 11.40 3.37
C ILE A 61 1.26 11.11 2.71
N GLY A 62 0.26 11.98 2.86
CA GLY A 62 -1.06 11.79 2.27
C GLY A 62 -1.03 11.69 0.75
N LYS A 63 -0.26 12.56 0.09
CA LYS A 63 -0.04 12.48 -1.35
C LYS A 63 0.69 11.21 -1.75
N LYS A 64 1.67 10.77 -0.96
CA LYS A 64 2.41 9.53 -1.23
C LYS A 64 1.52 8.29 -1.11
N VAL A 65 0.68 8.22 -0.07
CA VAL A 65 -0.29 7.13 0.14
C VAL A 65 -1.35 7.13 -0.96
N SER A 66 -1.91 8.29 -1.28
CA SER A 66 -2.98 8.40 -2.29
C SER A 66 -2.49 8.20 -3.73
N GLY A 67 -1.22 8.55 -4.01
CA GLY A 67 -0.64 8.52 -5.36
C GLY A 67 0.31 7.36 -5.64
N GLY A 68 0.81 6.68 -4.60
CA GLY A 68 1.76 5.58 -4.73
C GLY A 68 3.10 5.95 -5.39
N SER A 69 3.71 4.97 -6.06
CA SER A 69 4.84 5.10 -6.99
C SER A 69 5.04 3.81 -7.78
N THR A 70 6.15 3.68 -8.49
CA THR A 70 6.51 2.46 -9.22
C THR A 70 6.51 1.20 -8.35
N MET A 71 6.93 1.29 -7.08
CA MET A 71 7.07 0.14 -6.17
C MET A 71 6.04 0.09 -5.03
N MET A 72 5.33 1.19 -4.80
CA MET A 72 4.33 1.31 -3.73
C MET A 72 2.98 1.54 -4.39
N PRO A 73 1.97 0.68 -4.18
CA PRO A 73 0.65 0.93 -4.74
C PRO A 73 0.04 2.21 -4.15
N ALA A 74 -0.89 2.81 -4.87
CA ALA A 74 -1.74 3.87 -4.38
C ALA A 74 -2.87 3.29 -3.52
N PHE A 75 -3.26 3.96 -2.44
CA PHE A 75 -4.35 3.55 -1.55
C PHE A 75 -5.50 4.57 -1.60
N PRO A 76 -6.31 4.60 -2.67
CA PRO A 76 -7.33 5.62 -2.89
C PRO A 76 -8.46 5.61 -1.85
N ASN A 77 -8.63 4.53 -1.09
CA ASN A 77 -9.69 4.39 -0.09
C ASN A 77 -9.25 4.82 1.32
N ILE A 78 -7.98 5.17 1.53
CA ILE A 78 -7.50 5.76 2.79
C ILE A 78 -7.61 7.28 2.66
N GLN A 79 -8.69 7.86 3.18
CA GLN A 79 -9.03 9.28 3.01
C GLN A 79 -9.52 9.90 4.33
N GLY A 80 -9.68 11.23 4.35
CA GLY A 80 -10.29 11.96 5.46
C GLY A 80 -9.59 11.72 6.80
N GLU A 81 -10.38 11.38 7.82
CA GLU A 81 -9.85 11.15 9.17
C GLU A 81 -8.91 9.94 9.25
N ALA A 82 -9.18 8.88 8.49
CA ALA A 82 -8.31 7.72 8.43
C ALA A 82 -6.93 8.07 7.87
N LEU A 83 -6.89 8.88 6.80
CA LEU A 83 -5.63 9.37 6.23
C LEU A 83 -4.89 10.27 7.23
N ARG A 84 -5.57 11.23 7.85
CA ARG A 84 -4.97 12.11 8.85
C ARG A 84 -4.37 11.33 10.02
N SER A 85 -5.08 10.31 10.52
CA SER A 85 -4.58 9.46 11.61
C SER A 85 -3.37 8.63 11.18
N LEU A 86 -3.36 8.12 9.96
CA LEU A 86 -2.20 7.44 9.38
C LEU A 86 -0.99 8.36 9.24
N GLU A 87 -1.18 9.59 8.74
CA GLU A 87 -0.12 10.59 8.62
C GLU A 87 0.52 10.92 9.97
N GLU A 88 -0.30 11.07 11.01
CA GLU A 88 0.14 11.30 12.37
C GLU A 88 0.96 10.12 12.91
N TYR A 89 0.48 8.88 12.70
CA TYR A 89 1.20 7.68 13.11
C TYR A 89 2.57 7.57 12.42
N VAL A 90 2.59 7.73 11.09
CA VAL A 90 3.84 7.68 10.32
C VAL A 90 4.81 8.77 10.75
N THR A 91 4.33 10.01 10.95
CA THR A 91 5.18 11.13 11.36
C THR A 91 5.81 10.91 12.73
N THR A 92 5.05 10.38 13.68
CA THR A 92 5.50 10.15 15.06
C THR A 92 6.42 8.93 15.22
N HIS A 93 6.34 7.96 14.29
CA HIS A 93 7.14 6.73 14.30
C HIS A 93 8.24 6.71 13.21
N SER A 94 8.61 7.91 12.74
CA SER A 94 9.67 8.10 11.75
C SER A 94 10.65 9.17 12.19
N ARG A 95 11.87 9.08 11.70
CA ARG A 95 12.86 10.16 11.86
C ARG A 95 12.57 11.29 10.89
N GLN A 96 12.98 12.48 11.27
CA GLN A 96 13.07 13.63 10.36
C GLN A 96 14.50 13.69 9.81
N ALA A 97 14.62 13.90 8.50
CA ALA A 97 15.90 14.22 7.89
C ALA A 97 16.34 15.62 8.33
N GLU A 98 17.64 15.74 8.58
CA GLU A 98 18.31 16.94 9.10
C GLU A 98 18.26 18.10 8.10
#